data_AF-A0A081NJ59-F1
#
_entry.id   AF-A0A081NJ59-F1
#
_cell.length_a   1.000
_cell.length_b   1.000
_cell.length_c   1.000
_cell.angle_alpha   90.00
_cell.angle_beta   90.00
_cell.angle_gamma   90.00
#
_symmetry.space_group_name_H-M   'P 1'
#
loop_
_entity.id
_entity.type
_entity.pdbx_description
1 polymer ?
#
loop_
_entity_poly.entity_id
_entity_poly.type
_entity_poly.pdbx_seq_one_letter_code
_entity_poly.pdbx_strand_id
1 'polypeptide(L)' 'MSVKKYTKEEIDSMEEKTDYERVNSMTDEEIRENAQSDPDVPIQSEKELEQFRPAKRRGKADESKKS' A
#
# COMPACT_ATOMS: atom_id res chain seq x y z
N MET A 1 7.35 -5.52 21.76
CA MET A 1 7.55 -4.67 20.57
C MET A 1 8.90 -3.99 20.68
N SER A 2 9.87 -4.40 19.87
CA SER A 2 11.23 -3.83 19.88
C SER A 2 11.39 -3.00 18.61
N VAL A 3 11.53 -1.68 18.72
CA VAL A 3 11.69 -0.80 17.55
C VAL A 3 13.13 -0.88 17.06
N LYS A 4 13.34 -1.40 15.85
CA LYS A 4 14.63 -1.37 15.14
C LYS A 4 14.66 -0.17 14.19
N LYS A 5 15.78 0.55 14.16
CA LYS A 5 15.99 1.69 13.25
C LYS A 5 16.88 1.25 12.10
N TYR A 6 16.55 1.71 10.89
CA TYR A 6 17.31 1.47 9.67
C TYR A 6 17.56 2.80 8.96
N THR A 7 18.69 2.94 8.27
CA THR A 7 18.94 4.06 7.34
C THR A 7 18.31 3.78 5.98
N LYS A 8 18.24 4.81 5.12
CA LYS A 8 17.70 4.64 3.76
C LYS A 8 18.57 3.69 2.93
N GLU A 9 19.89 3.81 3.04
CA GLU A 9 20.86 2.99 2.32
C GLU A 9 20.78 1.52 2.74
N GLU A 10 20.50 1.26 4.01
CA GLU A 10 20.27 -0.10 4.54
C GLU A 10 18.98 -0.70 3.97
N ILE A 11 17.91 0.07 3.85
CA ILE A 11 16.65 -0.40 3.24
C ILE A 11 16.84 -0.66 1.75
N ASP A 12 17.50 0.24 1.03
CA ASP A 12 17.72 0.13 -0.42
C ASP A 12 18.64 -1.06 -0.79
N SER A 13 19.47 -1.53 0.15
CA SER A 13 20.35 -2.69 -0.03
C SER A 13 19.77 -4.01 0.51
N MET A 14 18.62 -3.96 1.20
CA MET A 14 17.95 -5.17 1.67
C MET A 14 17.30 -5.91 0.50
N GLU A 15 17.45 -7.23 0.51
CA GLU A 15 16.78 -8.09 -0.44
C GLU A 15 15.26 -8.06 -0.21
N GLU A 16 14.52 -7.82 -1.28
CA GLU A 16 13.06 -7.89 -1.27
C GLU A 16 12.63 -9.34 -1.01
N LYS A 17 11.80 -9.55 -0.01
CA LYS A 17 11.24 -10.87 0.33
C LYS A 17 9.86 -11.10 -0.27
N THR A 18 9.36 -10.13 -1.02
CA THR A 18 8.01 -10.16 -1.58
C THR A 18 7.98 -11.08 -2.79
N ASP A 19 7.17 -12.13 -2.72
CA ASP A 19 6.88 -12.99 -3.86
C ASP A 19 5.83 -12.32 -4.76
N TYR A 20 6.29 -11.56 -5.76
CA TYR A 20 5.42 -10.83 -6.68
C TYR A 20 4.67 -11.74 -7.66
N GLU A 21 5.21 -12.91 -8.01
CA GLU A 21 4.51 -13.84 -8.90
C GLU A 21 3.24 -14.37 -8.23
N ARG A 22 3.37 -14.74 -6.95
CA ARG A 22 2.23 -15.14 -6.12
C ARG A 22 1.21 -14.01 -6.01
N VAL A 23 1.65 -12.81 -5.65
CA VAL A 23 0.74 -11.65 -5.44
C VAL A 23 -0.02 -11.31 -6.72
N ASN A 24 0.65 -11.28 -7.87
CA ASN A 24 0.02 -10.93 -9.14
C ASN A 24 -0.96 -12.00 -9.65
N SER A 25 -0.86 -13.23 -9.14
CA SER A 25 -1.70 -14.35 -9.55
C SER A 25 -2.89 -14.58 -8.63
N MET A 26 -2.99 -13.84 -7.51
CA MET A 26 -4.10 -13.98 -6.57
C MET A 26 -5.40 -13.41 -7.14
N THR A 27 -6.49 -14.10 -6.83
CA THR A 27 -7.84 -13.61 -7.06
C THR A 27 -8.26 -12.58 -5.99
N ASP A 28 -9.27 -11.77 -6.29
CA ASP A 28 -9.81 -10.79 -5.34
C ASP A 28 -10.32 -11.44 -4.03
N GLU A 29 -10.82 -12.68 -4.11
CA GLU A 29 -11.28 -13.46 -2.96
C GLU A 29 -10.10 -13.86 -2.06
N GLU A 30 -9.04 -14.42 -2.66
CA GLU A 30 -7.81 -14.77 -1.94
C GLU A 30 -7.12 -13.56 -1.34
N ILE A 31 -7.14 -12.40 -2.02
CA ILE A 31 -6.61 -11.14 -1.49
C ILE A 31 -7.38 -10.74 -0.22
N ARG A 32 -8.71 -10.85 -0.21
CA ARG A 32 -9.53 -10.53 0.96
C ARG A 32 -9.28 -11.48 2.12
N GLU A 33 -9.19 -12.78 1.87
CA GLU A 33 -8.91 -13.78 2.91
C GLU A 33 -7.51 -13.60 3.52
N ASN A 34 -6.51 -13.32 2.69
CA ASN A 34 -5.15 -13.02 3.16
C ASN A 34 -5.13 -11.74 4.02
N ALA A 35 -5.87 -10.70 3.63
CA ALA A 35 -5.98 -9.51 4.44
C ALA A 35 -6.71 -9.79 5.77
N GLN A 36 -7.76 -10.64 5.77
CA GLN A 36 -8.57 -10.95 6.97
C GLN A 36 -7.82 -11.79 7.99
N SER A 37 -6.90 -12.62 7.51
CA SER A 37 -6.08 -13.47 8.36
C SER A 37 -4.86 -12.76 8.95
N ASP A 38 -4.55 -11.54 8.50
CA ASP A 38 -3.44 -10.75 9.02
C ASP A 38 -3.78 -10.19 10.43
N PRO A 39 -3.05 -10.59 11.48
CA PRO A 39 -3.31 -10.14 12.85
C PRO A 39 -3.04 -8.64 13.07
N ASP A 40 -2.23 -8.02 12.20
CA ASP A 40 -1.79 -6.63 12.34
C ASP A 40 -2.69 -5.66 11.56
N VAL A 41 -3.65 -6.15 10.75
CA VAL A 41 -4.46 -5.32 9.86
C VAL A 41 -5.94 -5.28 10.29
N PRO A 42 -6.45 -4.14 10.78
CA PRO A 42 -7.88 -3.93 10.89
C PRO A 42 -8.47 -3.67 9.50
N ILE A 43 -9.25 -4.62 8.99
CA ILE A 43 -10.00 -4.44 7.74
C ILE A 43 -11.15 -3.47 7.96
N GLN A 44 -11.24 -2.47 7.09
CA GLN A 44 -12.35 -1.52 7.06
C GLN A 44 -13.62 -2.20 6.55
N SER A 45 -14.73 -1.91 7.19
CA SER A 45 -16.05 -2.30 6.72
C SER A 45 -16.47 -1.52 5.47
N GLU A 46 -17.41 -2.05 4.70
CA GLU A 46 -17.96 -1.36 3.51
C GLU A 46 -18.51 0.03 3.87
N LYS A 47 -19.15 0.17 5.03
CA LYS A 47 -19.67 1.46 5.53
C LYS A 47 -18.58 2.48 5.83
N GLU A 48 -17.39 2.03 6.22
CA GLU A 48 -16.23 2.90 6.42
C GLU A 48 -15.61 3.27 5.08
N LEU A 49 -15.56 2.32 4.13
CA LEU A 49 -15.07 2.55 2.77
C LEU A 49 -15.90 3.59 2.01
N GLU A 50 -17.23 3.61 2.19
CA GLU A 50 -18.12 4.62 1.59
C GLU A 50 -17.86 6.05 2.07
N GLN A 51 -17.24 6.22 3.24
CA GLN A 51 -16.91 7.55 3.77
C GLN A 51 -15.68 8.17 3.09
N PHE A 52 -14.85 7.34 2.42
CA PHE A 52 -13.68 7.84 1.70
C PHE A 52 -14.10 8.53 0.43
N ARG A 53 -13.78 9.82 0.33
CA ARG A 53 -14.00 10.59 -0.90
C ARG A 53 -12.88 10.29 -1.89
N PRO A 54 -13.18 10.19 -3.19
CA PRO A 54 -12.16 10.03 -4.20
C PRO A 54 -11.17 11.20 -4.11
N ALA A 55 -9.87 10.88 -4.11
CA ALA A 55 -8.84 11.89 -4.13
C ALA A 55 -9.02 12.76 -5.39
N LYS A 56 -8.88 14.09 -5.23
CA LYS A 56 -8.84 14.98 -6.40
C LYS A 56 -7.68 14.51 -7.28
N ARG A 57 -7.97 14.21 -8.55
CA ARG A 57 -6.95 13.88 -9.55
C ARG A 57 -5.84 14.93 -9.44
N ARG A 58 -4.57 14.50 -9.32
CA ARG A 58 -3.44 15.38 -9.55
C ARG A 58 -3.59 15.89 -10.98
N GLY A 59 -4.04 17.14 -11.12
CA GLY A 59 -4.14 17.81 -12.40
C GLY A 59 -2.79 17.79 -13.09
N LYS A 60 -2.82 17.80 -14.42
CA LYS A 60 -1.66 18.05 -15.27
C LYS A 60 -0.78 19.14 -14.66
N ALA A 61 0.53 18.94 -14.72
CA ALA A 61 1.53 19.89 -14.26
C ALA A 61 1.16 21.32 -14.67
N ASP A 62 1.15 22.20 -13.68
CA ASP A 62 0.99 23.64 -13.84
C ASP A 62 2.23 24.18 -14.58
N GLU A 63 2.19 24.20 -15.91
CA GLU A 63 3.24 24.76 -16.78
C GLU A 63 3.22 26.29 -16.84
N SER A 64 2.50 26.99 -15.93
CA SER A 64 2.41 28.46 -15.94
C SER A 64 3.45 29.17 -15.07
N LYS A 65 4.42 28.45 -14.47
CA LYS A 65 5.51 29.04 -13.68
C LYS A 65 6.91 28.54 -14.09
N LYS A 66 7.23 28.68 -15.37
CA LYS A 66 8.62 28.74 -15.84
C LYS A 66 8.83 30.05 -16.59
N SER A 67 9.50 30.97 -15.89
CA SER A 67 10.31 32.13 -16.32
C SER A 67 9.78 33.04 -17.42
#